data_AF-A0A960HEK9-F1
#
_entry.id   AF-A0A960HEK9-F1
#
_cell.length_a   1.000
_cell.length_b   1.000
_cell.length_c   1.000
_cell.angle_alpha   90.00
_cell.angle_beta   90.00
_cell.angle_gamma   90.00
#
_symmetry.space_group_name_H-M   'P 1'
#
loop_
_entity.id
_entity.type
_entity.pdbx_description
1 polymer ?
#
loop_
_entity_poly.entity_id
_entity_poly.type
_entity_poly.pdbx_seq_one_letter_code
_entity_poly.pdbx_strand_id
1 'polypeptide(L)' 'SGIDGMWGLRAENAELSIPIGRKLADEIQRAGGDAVAGDCHLANTAITEQTGEEPLHPLQLLARAYGIPEEDAR' A
#
# COMPACT_ATOMS: atom_id res chain seq x y z
N SER A 1 -5.54 4.08 -4.38
CA SER A 1 -4.12 4.29 -4.74
C SER A 1 -3.93 5.25 -5.91
N GLY A 2 -4.82 5.28 -6.91
CA GLY A 2 -4.65 6.13 -8.11
C GLY A 2 -3.83 5.46 -9.23
N ILE A 3 -3.54 4.16 -9.11
CA ILE A 3 -2.64 3.42 -10.01
C ILE A 3 -3.38 2.54 -11.04
N ASP A 4 -4.71 2.40 -10.95
CA ASP A 4 -5.55 1.42 -11.68
C ASP A 4 -4.99 0.92 -13.03
N GLY A 5 -4.63 -0.36 -13.12
CA GLY A 5 -4.09 -0.96 -14.35
C GLY A 5 -2.85 -0.27 -14.91
N MET A 6 -1.95 0.21 -14.04
CA MET A 6 -0.78 1.05 -14.36
C MET A 6 -1.11 2.47 -14.82
N TRP A 7 -2.37 2.88 -14.88
CA TRP A 7 -2.79 4.20 -15.36
C TRP A 7 -2.02 5.33 -14.68
N GLY A 8 -1.90 5.26 -13.36
CA GLY A 8 -1.22 6.29 -12.56
C GLY A 8 0.30 6.27 -12.64
N LEU A 9 0.89 5.23 -13.23
CA LEU A 9 2.34 5.10 -13.45
C LEU A 9 2.78 5.63 -14.83
N ARG A 10 1.84 5.96 -15.71
CA ARG A 10 2.16 6.62 -16.97
C ARG A 10 2.55 8.08 -16.70
N ALA A 11 3.61 8.54 -17.36
CA ALA A 11 4.15 9.89 -17.17
C ALA A 11 3.07 10.98 -17.36
N GLU A 12 2.18 10.81 -18.33
CA GLU A 12 1.07 11.73 -18.63
C GLU A 12 0.02 11.84 -17.51
N ASN A 13 -0.08 10.84 -16.62
CA ASN A 13 -1.10 10.76 -15.58
C ASN A 13 -0.51 10.92 -14.17
N ALA A 14 0.82 10.98 -14.02
CA ALA A 14 1.49 11.02 -12.71
C ALA A 14 1.02 12.22 -11.86
N GLU A 15 0.88 13.39 -12.50
CA GLU A 15 0.39 14.60 -11.80
C GLU A 15 -1.06 14.48 -11.33
N LEU A 16 -1.86 13.63 -11.98
CA LEU A 16 -3.24 13.35 -11.59
C LEU A 16 -3.35 12.21 -10.57
N SER A 17 -2.49 11.19 -10.67
CA SER A 17 -2.52 10.00 -9.80
C SER A 17 -2.00 10.30 -8.40
N ILE A 18 -0.94 11.11 -8.26
CA ILE A 18 -0.31 11.43 -6.97
C ILE A 18 -1.33 12.06 -5.99
N PRO A 19 -2.11 13.10 -6.35
CA PRO A 19 -3.12 13.66 -5.46
C PRO A 19 -4.22 12.67 -5.07
N ILE A 20 -4.56 11.71 -5.94
CA ILE A 20 -5.53 10.65 -5.64
C ILE A 20 -4.92 9.68 -4.62
N GLY A 21 -3.65 9.30 -4.79
CA GLY A 21 -2.91 8.49 -3.83
C GLY A 21 -2.81 9.16 -2.46
N ARG A 22 -2.52 10.46 -2.43
CA ARG A 22 -2.41 11.23 -1.18
C ARG A 22 -3.69 11.22 -0.35
N LYS A 23 -4.86 11.33 -0.99
CA LYS A 23 -6.16 11.22 -0.27
C LYS A 23 -6.30 9.89 0.46
N LEU A 24 -5.85 8.79 -0.17
CA LEU A 24 -5.85 7.48 0.50
C LEU A 24 -4.84 7.44 1.65
N ALA A 25 -3.65 8.01 1.46
CA ALA A 25 -2.63 8.09 2.51
C ALA A 25 -3.12 8.87 3.74
N ASP A 26 -3.79 10.01 3.54
CA ASP A 26 -4.37 10.81 4.62
C ASP A 26 -5.40 9.99 5.41
N GLU A 27 -6.23 9.20 4.74
CA GLU A 27 -7.22 8.32 5.38
C GLU A 27 -6.58 7.15 6.15
N ILE A 28 -5.50 6.56 5.61
CA ILE A 28 -4.73 5.52 6.30
C ILE A 28 -4.13 6.07 7.60
N GLN A 29 -3.44 7.22 7.52
CA GLN A 29 -2.82 7.86 8.68
C GLN A 29 -3.88 8.25 9.73
N ARG A 30 -5.04 8.75 9.27
CA ARG A 30 -6.17 9.10 10.14
C ARG A 30 -6.77 7.88 10.84
N ALA A 31 -6.80 6.73 10.18
CA ALA A 31 -7.30 5.50 10.77
C ALA A 31 -6.43 5.03 11.96
N GLY A 32 -5.12 5.34 11.96
CA GLY A 32 -4.22 5.11 13.08
C GLY A 32 -4.11 3.64 13.50
N GLY A 33 -4.18 2.72 12.53
CA GLY A 33 -4.05 1.29 12.76
C GLY A 33 -2.58 0.86 12.96
N ASP A 34 -2.39 -0.33 13.53
CA ASP A 34 -1.04 -0.88 13.78
C ASP A 34 -0.33 -1.35 12.49
N ALA A 35 -1.09 -1.63 11.44
CA ALA A 35 -0.57 -2.07 10.14
C ALA A 35 -1.52 -1.73 9.01
N VAL A 36 -0.97 -1.57 7.80
CA VAL A 36 -1.73 -1.46 6.55
C VAL A 36 -1.73 -2.81 5.85
N ALA A 37 -2.91 -3.26 5.41
CA ALA A 37 -3.08 -4.50 4.68
C ALA A 37 -3.51 -4.23 3.23
N GLY A 38 -2.86 -4.87 2.27
CA GLY A 38 -3.25 -4.78 0.85
C GLY A 38 -2.69 -5.95 0.05
N ASP A 39 -3.49 -6.51 -0.85
CA ASP A 39 -3.15 -7.68 -1.68
C ASP A 39 -2.56 -7.30 -3.05
N CYS A 40 -2.86 -6.10 -3.53
CA CYS A 40 -2.40 -5.61 -4.83
C CYS A 40 -1.04 -4.91 -4.72
N HIS A 41 0.01 -5.52 -5.28
CA HIS A 41 1.36 -4.92 -5.31
C HIS A 41 1.38 -3.49 -5.86
N LEU A 42 0.66 -3.20 -6.95
CA LEU A 42 0.63 -1.87 -7.56
C LEU A 42 -0.03 -0.82 -6.65
N ALA A 43 -1.11 -1.21 -5.96
CA ALA A 43 -1.74 -0.31 -5.00
C ALA A 43 -0.84 -0.08 -3.78
N ASN A 44 -0.16 -1.13 -3.31
CA ASN A 44 0.75 -1.08 -2.19
C ASN A 44 1.97 -0.20 -2.49
N THR A 45 2.54 -0.25 -3.70
CA THR A 45 3.61 0.67 -4.12
C THR A 45 3.19 2.13 -3.92
N ALA A 46 2.01 2.51 -4.41
CA ALA A 46 1.53 3.88 -4.21
C ALA A 46 1.22 4.19 -2.76
N ILE A 47 0.72 3.23 -1.96
CA ILE A 47 0.55 3.46 -0.53
C ILE A 47 1.92 3.78 0.10
N THR A 48 2.93 2.94 -0.14
CA THR A 48 4.30 3.15 0.35
C THR A 48 4.89 4.48 -0.09
N GLU A 49 4.73 4.86 -1.36
CA GLU A 49 5.22 6.15 -1.86
C GLU A 49 4.56 7.36 -1.17
N GLN A 50 3.27 7.23 -0.80
CA GLN A 50 2.51 8.35 -0.22
C GLN A 50 2.52 8.37 1.32
N THR A 51 2.67 7.23 2.00
CA THR A 51 2.66 7.14 3.47
C THR A 51 4.05 6.91 4.07
N GLY A 52 4.98 6.31 3.31
CA GLY A 52 6.24 5.78 3.84
C GLY A 52 6.09 4.46 4.62
N GLU A 53 4.87 3.93 4.74
CA GLU A 53 4.60 2.65 5.40
C GLU A 53 4.73 1.49 4.40
N GLU A 54 5.01 0.29 4.90
CA GLU A 54 5.08 -0.91 4.08
C GLU A 54 3.81 -1.76 4.28
N PRO A 55 2.86 -1.76 3.32
CA PRO A 55 1.67 -2.57 3.41
C PRO A 55 2.00 -4.06 3.38
N LEU A 56 1.37 -4.81 4.27
CA LEU A 56 1.51 -6.25 4.36
C LEU A 56 0.43 -6.93 3.52
N HIS A 57 0.77 -8.04 2.89
CA HIS A 57 -0.25 -8.89 2.28
C HIS A 57 -1.16 -9.45 3.39
N PRO A 58 -2.50 -9.51 3.22
CA PRO A 58 -3.40 -10.00 4.27
C PRO A 58 -3.04 -11.40 4.81
N LEU A 59 -2.47 -12.26 3.96
CA LEU A 59 -1.98 -13.57 4.39
C LEU A 59 -0.78 -13.50 5.34
N GLN A 60 0.09 -12.49 5.22
CA GLN A 60 1.21 -12.28 6.15
C GLN A 60 0.69 -11.89 7.53
N LEU A 61 -0.34 -11.03 7.59
CA LEU A 61 -1.00 -10.66 8.84
C LEU A 61 -1.63 -11.89 9.52
N LEU A 62 -2.32 -12.73 8.75
CA LEU A 62 -2.87 -13.98 9.26
C LEU A 62 -1.75 -14.91 9.75
N ALA A 63 -0.69 -15.11 8.97
CA ALA A 63 0.45 -15.95 9.37
C ALA A 63 1.03 -15.51 10.73
N ARG A 64 1.26 -14.21 10.92
CA ARG A 64 1.72 -13.63 12.19
C ARG A 64 0.74 -13.87 13.34
N ALA A 65 -0.56 -13.75 13.10
CA ALA A 65 -1.59 -14.04 14.11
C ALA A 65 -1.59 -15.51 14.57
N TYR A 66 -1.15 -16.44 13.73
CA TYR A 66 -0.97 -17.86 14.06
C TYR A 66 0.44 -18.19 14.58
N GLY A 67 1.32 -17.21 14.76
CA GLY A 67 2.70 -17.41 15.22
C GLY A 67 3.63 -18.05 14.17
N ILE A 68 3.26 -17.98 12.89
CA ILE A 68 4.14 -18.38 11.79
C ILE A 68 5.18 -17.27 11.58
N PRO A 69 6.49 -17.59 11.50
CA PRO A 69 7.55 -16.60 11.28
C PRO A 69 7.38 -15.81 9.98
N GLU A 70 7.98 -14.62 9.92
CA GLU A 70 8.04 -13.80 8.70
C GLU A 70 8.80 -14.51 7.58
N GLU A 71 8.49 -14.14 6.35
CA GLU A 71 9.18 -14.66 5.17
C GLU A 71 10.64 -14.18 5.14
N ASP A 72 11.57 -15.08 4.83
CA ASP A 72 12.98 -14.73 4.66
C ASP A 72 13.13 -13.66 3.57
N ALA A 73 13.88 -12.60 3.86
CA ALA A 73 14.30 -11.62 2.87
C ALA A 73 15.17 -12.34 1.83
N ARG A 74 14.66 -12.43 0.58
CA ARG A 74 15.42 -12.95 -0.55
C ARG A 74 16.52 -11.99 -1.00
#